data_AF-A0A368F5S3-F1
#
_entry.id   AF-A0A368F5S3-F1
#
_cell.length_a   1.000
_cell.length_b   1.000
_cell.length_c   1.000
_cell.angle_alpha   90.00
_cell.angle_beta   90.00
_cell.angle_gamma   90.00
#
_symmetry.space_group_name_H-M   'P 1'
#
loop_
_entity.id
_entity.type
_entity.pdbx_description
1 polymer ?
#
loop_
_entity_poly.entity_id
_entity_poly.type
_entity_poly.pdbx_seq_one_letter_code
_entity_poly.pdbx_strand_id
1 'polypeptide(L)' 'MSSPTSYVMYLVLRRDLMSSLGWPMGAVCTQAAHAASAATWLYRNDPNTVEYTKELDSMHKVTLG' A
#
# COMPACT_ATOMS: atom_id res chain seq x y z
N MET A 1 11.55 -1.93 -21.94
CA MET A 1 11.38 -1.07 -20.75
C MET A 1 9.92 -1.17 -20.35
N SER A 2 9.62 -1.61 -19.13
CA SER A 2 8.25 -1.62 -18.60
C SER A 2 7.73 -0.18 -18.60
N SER A 3 6.58 0.09 -19.24
CA SER A 3 5.91 1.37 -19.01
C SER A 3 5.47 1.45 -17.54
N PRO A 4 5.58 2.61 -16.89
CA PRO A 4 5.06 2.76 -15.53
C PRO A 4 3.57 2.43 -15.53
N THR A 5 3.13 1.59 -14.59
CA THR A 5 1.72 1.29 -14.41
C THR A 5 1.02 2.60 -14.03
N SER A 6 -0.12 2.92 -14.66
CA SER A 6 -0.92 4.12 -14.33
C SER A 6 -1.61 4.01 -12.96
N TYR A 7 -1.41 2.90 -12.24
CA TYR A 7 -2.09 2.57 -11.00
C TYR A 7 -1.16 2.72 -9.80
N VAL A 8 -1.68 3.32 -8.75
CA VAL A 8 -0.93 3.60 -7.52
C VAL A 8 -1.74 3.12 -6.32
N MET A 9 -1.08 2.41 -5.41
CA MET A 9 -1.64 2.13 -4.09
C MET A 9 -1.18 3.20 -3.10
N TYR A 10 -2.13 3.97 -2.58
CA TYR A 10 -1.87 4.93 -1.52
C TYR A 10 -2.03 4.27 -0.14
N LEU A 11 -1.00 4.39 0.69
CA LEU A 11 -1.00 3.97 2.09
C LEU A 11 -1.10 5.20 2.97
N VAL A 12 -2.25 5.43 3.58
CA VAL A 12 -2.47 6.56 4.49
C VAL A 12 -2.16 6.14 5.91
N LEU A 13 -1.10 6.71 6.49
CA LEU A 13 -0.65 6.42 7.84
C LEU A 13 -1.11 7.50 8.80
N ARG A 14 -1.59 7.09 9.97
CA ARG A 14 -1.93 8.01 11.05
C ARG A 14 -0.65 8.48 11.77
N ARG A 15 -0.22 9.72 11.55
CA ARG A 15 1.02 10.28 12.13
C ARG A 15 1.03 10.31 13.67
N ASP A 16 -0.13 10.50 14.29
CA ASP A 16 -0.29 10.55 15.75
C ASP A 16 0.13 9.24 16.44
N LEU A 17 0.06 8.10 15.73
CA LEU A 17 0.51 6.81 16.26
C LEU A 17 1.97 6.89 16.69
N MET A 18 2.84 7.49 15.86
CA MET A 18 4.25 7.68 16.20
C MET A 18 4.47 8.91 17.06
N SER A 19 3.88 10.05 16.68
CA SER A 19 4.23 11.35 17.30
C SER A 19 3.63 11.55 18.69
N SER A 20 2.48 10.93 18.99
CA SER A 20 1.70 11.17 20.21
C SER A 20 1.48 9.91 21.03
N LEU A 21 1.30 8.76 20.36
CA LEU A 21 0.96 7.49 21.00
C LEU A 21 2.16 6.54 21.15
N GLY A 22 3.35 6.97 20.72
CA GLY A 22 4.61 6.25 20.96
C GLY A 22 4.73 4.90 20.25
N TRP A 23 3.97 4.67 19.17
CA TRP A 23 4.09 3.44 18.40
C TRP A 23 5.48 3.33 17.77
N PRO A 24 6.14 2.16 17.85
CA PRO A 24 7.39 1.95 17.15
C PRO A 24 7.14 1.96 15.64
N MET A 25 8.12 2.45 14.87
CA MET A 25 8.03 2.50 13.40
C MET A 25 7.67 1.14 12.79
N GLY A 26 8.23 0.05 13.35
CA GLY A 26 7.91 -1.32 12.92
C GLY A 26 6.41 -1.64 13.01
N ALA A 27 5.72 -1.21 14.08
CA ALA A 27 4.28 -1.46 14.21
C ALA A 27 3.46 -0.72 13.14
N VAL A 28 3.84 0.52 12.80
CA VAL A 28 3.19 1.27 11.72
C VAL A 28 3.45 0.63 10.36
N CYS A 29 4.68 0.20 10.10
CA CYS A 29 5.03 -0.54 8.88
C CYS A 29 4.24 -1.85 8.75
N THR A 30 4.06 -2.60 9.84
CA THR A 30 3.25 -3.82 9.85
C THR A 30 1.78 -3.54 9.52
N GLN A 31 1.21 -2.45 10.03
CA GLN A 31 -0.15 -2.05 9.68
C GLN A 31 -0.27 -1.64 8.21
N ALA A 32 0.72 -0.91 7.68
CA ALA A 32 0.76 -0.55 6.26
C ALA A 32 0.82 -1.80 5.36
N ALA A 33 1.65 -2.78 5.72
CA ALA A 33 1.75 -4.06 5.02
C ALA A 33 0.43 -4.83 5.07
N HIS A 34 -0.19 -4.92 6.25
CA HIS A 34 -1.50 -5.57 6.41
C HIS A 34 -2.57 -4.88 5.55
N ALA A 35 -2.67 -3.54 5.58
CA ALA A 35 -3.62 -2.80 4.78
C ALA A 35 -3.42 -3.04 3.27
N ALA A 36 -2.17 -3.04 2.78
CA ALA A 36 -1.85 -3.32 1.38
C ALA A 36 -2.30 -4.74 0.96
N SER A 37 -1.99 -5.75 1.78
CA SER A 37 -2.39 -7.14 1.53
C SER A 37 -3.91 -7.31 1.57
N ALA A 38 -4.59 -6.70 2.54
CA ALA A 38 -6.03 -6.76 2.69
C ALA A 38 -6.76 -6.10 1.50
N ALA A 39 -6.30 -4.92 1.07
CA ALA A 39 -6.87 -4.22 -0.10
C ALA A 39 -6.73 -5.06 -1.37
N THR A 40 -5.52 -5.59 -1.62
CA THR A 40 -5.26 -6.47 -2.78
C THR A 40 -6.14 -7.71 -2.75
N TRP A 41 -6.31 -8.34 -1.58
CA TRP A 41 -7.11 -9.57 -1.45
C TRP A 41 -8.62 -9.34 -1.60
N LEU A 42 -9.13 -8.28 -0.95
CA LEU A 42 -10.55 -7.94 -0.95
C LEU A 42 -11.04 -7.59 -2.36
N TYR A 43 -10.20 -6.87 -3.11
CA TYR A 43 -10.51 -6.40 -4.47
C TYR A 43 -9.77 -7.19 -5.57
N ARG A 44 -9.30 -8.41 -5.29
CA ARG A 44 -8.49 -9.21 -6.24
C ARG A 44 -9.13 -9.46 -7.61
N ASN A 45 -10.45 -9.37 -7.71
CA ASN A 45 -11.21 -9.55 -8.95
C ASN A 45 -11.60 -8.22 -9.61
N ASP A 46 -11.32 -7.06 -8.99
CA ASP A 46 -11.53 -5.76 -9.60
C ASP A 46 -10.56 -5.58 -10.78
N PRO A 47 -11.02 -5.16 -11.97
CA PRO A 47 -10.17 -5.01 -13.14
C PRO A 47 -8.93 -4.14 -12.91
N ASN A 48 -9.05 -3.07 -12.11
CA ASN A 48 -7.92 -2.19 -11.82
C ASN A 48 -6.91 -2.86 -10.89
N THR A 49 -7.37 -3.66 -9.93
CA THR A 49 -6.49 -4.44 -9.04
C THR A 49 -5.77 -5.54 -9.81
N VAL A 50 -6.46 -6.20 -10.75
CA VAL A 50 -5.84 -7.15 -11.67
C VAL A 50 -4.75 -6.47 -12.49
N GLU A 51 -5.05 -5.35 -13.16
CA GLU A 51 -4.03 -4.59 -13.91
C GLU A 51 -2.85 -4.13 -13.04
N TYR A 52 -3.13 -3.62 -11.83
CA TYR A 52 -2.10 -3.17 -10.88
C TYR A 52 -1.14 -4.30 -10.46
N THR A 53 -1.62 -5.54 -10.41
CA THR A 53 -0.83 -6.70 -9.94
C THR A 53 -0.16 -7.50 -11.05
N LYS A 54 -0.34 -7.13 -12.34
CA LYS A 54 0.29 -7.83 -13.48
C LYS A 54 1.81 -7.74 -13.49
N GLU A 55 2.36 -6.59 -13.10
CA GLU A 55 3.79 -6.30 -13.17
C GLU A 55 4.34 -6.00 -11.77
N LEU A 56 4.53 -7.06 -10.97
CA LEU A 56 4.90 -6.97 -9.55
C LEU A 56 6.18 -6.15 -9.30
N ASP A 57 7.18 -6.26 -10.18
CA ASP A 57 8.45 -5.53 -10.09
C ASP A 57 8.30 -4.01 -10.27
N SER A 58 7.19 -3.58 -10.88
CA SER A 58 6.89 -2.17 -11.16
C SER A 58 5.70 -1.62 -10.36
N MET A 59 5.18 -2.39 -9.39
CA MET A 59 4.09 -1.94 -8.53
C MET A 59 4.46 -0.66 -7.78
N HIS A 60 3.67 0.38 -7.97
CA HIS A 60 3.90 1.64 -7.28
C HIS A 60 3.07 1.73 -5.99
N LYS A 61 3.73 2.09 -4.88
CA LYS A 61 3.09 2.37 -3.59
C LYS A 61 3.58 3.72 -3.09
N VAL A 62 2.66 4.56 -2.65
CA VAL A 62 2.96 5.88 -2.09
C VAL A 62 2.40 5.97 -0.69
N THR A 63 3.27 6.32 0.26
CA THR A 63 2.89 6.55 1.65
C THR A 63 2.52 8.02 1.84
N LEU A 64 1.34 8.27 2.40
CA LEU A 64 0.89 9.56 2.88
C LEU A 64 0.79 9.50 4.40
N GLY A 65 1.06 10.60 5.07
CA GLY A 65 0.84 10.73 6.52
C GLY A 65 0.25 12.08 6.84
#